data_AF-A0A5C6XRZ2-F1
#
_entry.id   AF-A0A5C6XRZ2-F1
#
_cell.length_a   1.000
_cell.length_b   1.000
_cell.length_c   1.000
_cell.angle_alpha   90.00
_cell.angle_beta   90.00
_cell.angle_gamma   90.00
#
_symmetry.space_group_name_H-M   'P 1'
#
loop_
_entity.id
_entity.type
_entity.pdbx_description
1 polymer ?
#
loop_
_entity_poly.entity_id
_entity_poly.type
_entity_poly.pdbx_seq_one_letter_code
_entity_poly.pdbx_strand_id
1 'polypeptide(L)'
;MNELASELGISKKTIYKHFKTKDELISKGIRFIIDKYLHEVHQILKNTKDPIERIVLIQKNSFQYLNYFKPSFLYGIKKYYHNAAVIFENFKSYFIKSTLKPLLEEAIEKEYLRKNLNLDLFCDLYFTKLQNIVFEPKNIFEDYSVAVVFEHLIINSLRGFITTNYKDTNKLFS
;
A
#
# COMPACT_ATOMS: atom_id res chain seq x y z
N MET A 1 0.50 -2.31 26.53
CA MET A 1 -0.65 -1.97 27.39
C MET A 1 -0.24 -1.03 28.51
N ASN A 2 0.80 -1.37 29.29
CA ASN A 2 1.28 -0.49 30.37
C ASN A 2 1.79 0.85 29.86
N GLU A 3 2.71 0.84 28.90
CA GLU A 3 3.26 2.06 28.28
C GLU A 3 2.16 2.90 27.64
N LEU A 4 1.31 2.27 26.83
CA LEU A 4 0.16 2.93 26.20
C LEU A 4 -0.79 3.61 27.21
N ALA A 5 -1.07 2.96 28.34
CA ALA A 5 -1.90 3.54 29.40
C ALA A 5 -1.24 4.79 30.01
N SER A 6 0.07 4.72 30.25
CA SER A 6 0.87 5.84 30.75
C SER A 6 0.89 7.01 29.78
N GLU A 7 1.12 6.74 28.50
CA GLU A 7 1.20 7.76 27.44
C GLU A 7 -0.15 8.45 27.20
N LEU A 8 -1.25 7.71 27.30
CA LEU A 8 -2.61 8.24 27.16
C LEU A 8 -3.18 8.86 28.46
N GLY A 9 -2.47 8.76 29.59
CA GLY A 9 -2.97 9.25 30.89
C GLY A 9 -4.21 8.52 31.40
N ILE A 10 -4.43 7.26 31.00
CA ILE A 10 -5.59 6.45 31.37
C ILE A 10 -5.19 5.19 32.14
N SER A 11 -6.14 4.57 32.83
CA SER A 11 -5.89 3.29 33.49
C SER A 11 -5.73 2.15 32.48
N LYS A 12 -4.90 1.16 32.81
CA LYS A 12 -4.82 -0.10 32.04
C LYS A 12 -6.19 -0.77 31.93
N LYS A 13 -7.00 -0.70 33.00
CA LYS A 13 -8.37 -1.24 33.04
C LYS A 13 -9.26 -0.61 31.96
N THR A 14 -9.06 0.68 31.66
CA THR A 14 -9.74 1.38 30.56
C THR A 14 -9.39 0.75 29.22
N ILE A 15 -8.10 0.47 28.96
CA ILE A 15 -7.70 -0.18 27.69
C ILE A 15 -8.24 -1.61 27.62
N TYR A 16 -8.13 -2.38 28.72
CA TYR A 16 -8.64 -3.76 28.77
C TYR A 16 -10.16 -3.87 28.61
N LYS A 17 -10.91 -2.80 28.89
CA LYS A 17 -12.35 -2.73 28.57
C LYS A 17 -12.63 -2.85 27.07
N HIS A 18 -11.72 -2.36 26.24
CA HIS A 18 -11.87 -2.32 24.78
C HIS A 18 -11.04 -3.39 24.04
N PHE A 19 -9.92 -3.82 24.65
CA PHE A 19 -8.96 -4.76 24.05
C PHE A 19 -8.45 -5.74 25.10
N LYS A 20 -8.83 -7.02 24.99
CA LYS A 20 -8.45 -8.07 25.93
C LYS A 20 -6.95 -8.39 25.87
N THR A 21 -6.35 -8.29 24.68
CA THR A 21 -4.94 -8.59 24.46
C THR A 21 -4.25 -7.52 23.61
N LYS A 22 -2.91 -7.51 23.64
CA LYS A 22 -2.12 -6.65 22.74
C LYS A 22 -2.33 -7.04 21.28
N ASP A 23 -2.49 -8.33 20.98
CA ASP A 23 -2.80 -8.81 19.63
C ASP A 23 -4.14 -8.27 19.14
N GLU A 24 -5.20 -8.31 19.95
CA GLU A 24 -6.51 -7.74 19.60
C GLU A 24 -6.42 -6.24 19.30
N LEU A 25 -5.69 -5.48 20.13
CA LEU A 25 -5.44 -4.06 19.92
C LEU A 25 -4.76 -3.80 18.57
N ILE A 26 -3.70 -4.54 18.26
CA ILE A 26 -2.93 -4.38 17.01
C ILE A 26 -3.79 -4.78 15.80
N SER A 27 -4.50 -5.91 15.86
CA SER A 27 -5.38 -6.36 14.77
C SER A 27 -6.50 -5.38 14.47
N LYS A 28 -7.17 -4.83 15.50
CA LYS A 28 -8.19 -3.79 15.33
C LYS A 28 -7.60 -2.50 14.76
N GLY A 29 -6.41 -2.10 15.22
CA GLY A 29 -5.69 -0.94 14.67
C GLY A 29 -5.36 -1.09 13.19
N ILE A 30 -4.84 -2.25 12.78
CA ILE A 30 -4.54 -2.54 11.37
C ILE A 30 -5.81 -2.56 10.52
N ARG A 31 -6.89 -3.14 11.03
CA ARG A 31 -8.18 -3.09 10.34
C ARG A 31 -8.66 -1.65 10.12
N PHE A 32 -8.57 -0.81 11.14
CA PHE A 32 -8.94 0.61 11.04
C PHE A 32 -8.11 1.36 9.99
N ILE A 33 -6.79 1.12 9.94
CA ILE A 33 -5.91 1.71 8.93
C ILE A 33 -6.29 1.25 7.52
N ILE A 34 -6.55 -0.05 7.33
CA ILE A 34 -6.98 -0.61 6.04
C ILE A 34 -8.31 -0.01 5.59
N ASP A 35 -9.30 0.10 6.49
CA ASP A 35 -10.61 0.66 6.15
C ASP A 35 -10.50 2.14 5.75
N LYS A 36 -9.62 2.91 6.41
CA LYS A 36 -9.32 4.29 6.02
C LYS A 36 -8.65 4.37 4.64
N TYR A 37 -7.64 3.54 4.40
CA TYR A 37 -6.96 3.47 3.10
C TYR A 37 -7.95 3.10 1.97
N LEU A 38 -8.81 2.10 2.18
CA LEU A 38 -9.81 1.70 1.19
C LEU A 38 -10.83 2.81 0.90
N HIS A 39 -11.19 3.60 1.91
CA HIS A 39 -12.03 4.78 1.71
C HIS A 39 -11.36 5.80 0.78
N GLU A 40 -10.08 6.11 0.99
CA GLU A 40 -9.32 7.04 0.16
C GLU A 40 -9.14 6.50 -1.27
N VAL A 41 -8.83 5.21 -1.44
CA VAL A 41 -8.80 4.54 -2.74
C VAL A 41 -10.14 4.69 -3.46
N HIS A 42 -11.26 4.48 -2.76
CA HIS A 42 -12.58 4.65 -3.34
C HIS A 42 -12.81 6.09 -3.85
N GLN A 43 -12.36 7.10 -3.10
CA GLN A 43 -12.44 8.49 -3.56
C GLN A 43 -11.59 8.73 -4.82
N ILE A 44 -10.37 8.16 -4.90
CA ILE A 44 -9.53 8.27 -6.10
C ILE A 44 -10.23 7.67 -7.32
N LEU A 45 -10.79 6.45 -7.17
CA LEU A 45 -11.52 5.77 -8.24
C LEU A 45 -12.74 6.56 -8.72
N LYS A 46 -13.45 7.20 -7.80
CA LYS A 46 -14.65 8.00 -8.09
C LYS A 46 -14.31 9.31 -8.83
N ASN A 47 -13.22 9.98 -8.44
CA ASN A 47 -12.92 11.34 -8.89
C ASN A 47 -11.94 11.40 -10.08
N THR A 48 -11.25 10.30 -10.37
CA THR A 48 -10.28 10.21 -11.47
C THR A 48 -10.85 9.30 -12.54
N LYS A 49 -10.73 9.66 -13.82
CA LYS A 49 -11.24 8.83 -14.94
C LYS A 49 -10.17 8.01 -15.63
N ASP A 50 -8.94 8.51 -15.67
CA ASP A 50 -7.84 7.87 -16.37
C ASP A 50 -7.31 6.67 -15.53
N PRO A 51 -7.23 5.45 -16.09
CA PRO A 51 -6.81 4.28 -15.32
C PRO A 51 -5.33 4.34 -14.92
N ILE A 52 -4.46 4.95 -15.73
CA ILE A 52 -3.04 5.10 -15.37
C ILE A 52 -2.89 6.09 -14.22
N GLU A 53 -3.59 7.23 -14.29
CA GLU A 53 -3.62 8.22 -13.21
C GLU A 53 -4.17 7.61 -11.91
N ARG A 54 -5.25 6.82 -11.98
CA ARG A 54 -5.77 6.08 -10.82
C ARG A 54 -4.70 5.17 -10.21
N ILE A 55 -4.01 4.37 -11.03
CA ILE A 55 -2.94 3.48 -10.57
C ILE A 55 -1.86 4.31 -9.85
N VAL A 56 -1.36 5.38 -10.47
CA VAL A 56 -0.30 6.20 -9.89
C VAL A 56 -0.74 6.85 -8.58
N LEU A 57 -1.94 7.43 -8.52
CA LEU A 57 -2.47 8.04 -7.29
C LEU A 57 -2.65 7.02 -6.17
N ILE A 58 -3.16 5.82 -6.48
CA ILE A 58 -3.34 4.75 -5.50
C ILE A 58 -1.98 4.25 -4.98
N GLN A 59 -0.99 4.09 -5.85
CA GLN A 59 0.35 3.69 -5.43
C GLN A 59 1.02 4.78 -4.60
N LYS A 60 0.81 6.07 -4.94
CA LYS A 60 1.31 7.20 -4.16
C LYS A 60 0.70 7.20 -2.76
N ASN A 61 -0.61 6.97 -2.65
CA ASN A 61 -1.28 6.84 -1.36
C ASN A 61 -0.70 5.64 -0.57
N SER A 62 -0.54 4.48 -1.22
CA SER A 62 0.06 3.29 -0.60
C SER A 62 1.45 3.58 -0.02
N PHE A 63 2.30 4.28 -0.77
CA PHE A 63 3.63 4.68 -0.33
C PHE A 63 3.62 5.61 0.89
N GLN A 64 2.65 6.54 0.97
CA GLN A 64 2.50 7.42 2.13
C GLN A 64 2.17 6.63 3.39
N TYR A 65 1.28 5.62 3.31
CA TYR A 65 1.00 4.73 4.43
C TYR A 65 2.22 3.89 4.82
N LEU A 66 2.95 3.35 3.84
CA LEU A 66 4.17 2.58 4.13
C LEU A 66 5.24 3.42 4.84
N ASN A 67 5.43 4.67 4.42
CA ASN A 67 6.38 5.58 5.04
C ASN A 67 5.96 6.05 6.46
N TYR A 68 4.66 6.02 6.77
CA TYR A 68 4.18 6.39 8.10
C TYR A 68 4.61 5.37 9.18
N PHE A 69 4.78 4.11 8.81
CA PHE A 69 5.16 3.06 9.75
C PHE A 69 6.67 2.84 9.75
N LYS A 70 7.25 2.69 10.95
CA LYS A 70 8.63 2.24 11.07
C LYS A 70 8.75 0.80 10.54
N PRO A 71 9.81 0.45 9.79
CA PRO A 71 10.04 -0.92 9.32
C PRO A 71 10.02 -1.95 10.46
N SER A 72 10.56 -1.60 11.63
CA SER A 72 10.53 -2.45 12.83
C SER A 72 9.12 -2.75 13.34
N PHE A 73 8.18 -1.82 13.19
CA PHE A 73 6.77 -2.05 13.53
C PHE A 73 6.13 -3.04 12.57
N LEU A 74 6.35 -2.87 11.26
CA LEU A 74 5.82 -3.77 10.23
C LEU A 74 6.40 -5.18 10.36
N TYR A 75 7.72 -5.29 10.57
CA TYR A 75 8.38 -6.56 10.88
C TYR A 75 7.79 -7.20 12.15
N GLY A 76 7.54 -6.39 13.19
CA GLY A 76 6.91 -6.84 14.43
C GLY A 76 5.51 -7.42 14.22
N ILE A 77 4.68 -6.80 13.37
CA ILE A 77 3.36 -7.33 12.97
C ILE A 77 3.50 -8.73 12.38
N LYS A 78 4.37 -8.87 11.36
CA LYS A 78 4.56 -10.14 10.66
C LYS A 78 5.06 -11.25 11.58
N LYS A 79 5.93 -10.92 12.54
CA LYS A 79 6.58 -11.91 13.42
C LYS A 79 5.77 -12.28 14.66
N TYR A 80 5.07 -11.32 15.26
CA TYR A 80 4.50 -11.50 16.61
C TYR A 80 2.97 -11.39 16.68
N TYR A 81 2.31 -10.85 15.66
CA TYR A 81 0.87 -10.57 15.67
C TYR A 81 0.17 -11.25 14.49
N HIS A 82 -0.01 -12.57 14.58
CA HIS A 82 -0.51 -13.40 13.48
C HIS A 82 -1.86 -12.94 12.93
N ASN A 83 -2.80 -12.55 13.81
CA ASN A 83 -4.12 -12.09 13.38
C ASN A 83 -4.02 -10.81 12.54
N ALA A 84 -3.17 -9.86 12.94
CA ALA A 84 -2.93 -8.64 12.17
C ALA A 84 -2.26 -8.94 10.82
N ALA A 85 -1.30 -9.88 10.78
CA ALA A 85 -0.66 -10.31 9.55
C ALA A 85 -1.66 -10.95 8.56
N VAL A 86 -2.54 -11.83 9.05
CA VAL A 86 -3.61 -12.46 8.23
C VAL A 86 -4.58 -11.41 7.69
N ILE A 87 -5.00 -10.44 8.50
CA ILE A 87 -5.86 -9.34 8.05
C ILE A 87 -5.20 -8.57 6.89
N PHE A 88 -3.91 -8.25 7.02
CA PHE A 88 -3.17 -7.54 5.99
C PHE A 88 -3.01 -8.35 4.70
N GLU A 89 -2.67 -9.63 4.80
CA GLU A 89 -2.51 -10.52 3.64
C GLU A 89 -3.82 -10.73 2.87
N ASN A 90 -4.95 -10.85 3.59
CA ASN A 90 -6.28 -10.92 2.99
C ASN A 90 -6.64 -9.62 2.27
N PHE A 91 -6.36 -8.47 2.91
CA PHE A 91 -6.55 -7.17 2.27
C PHE A 91 -5.70 -7.04 1.00
N LYS A 92 -4.41 -7.38 1.05
CA LYS A 92 -3.49 -7.32 -0.11
C LYS A 92 -4.02 -8.15 -1.27
N SER A 93 -4.39 -9.40 -1.02
CA SER A 93 -4.93 -10.30 -2.03
C SER A 93 -6.23 -9.77 -2.64
N TYR A 94 -7.13 -9.26 -1.81
CA TYR A 94 -8.38 -8.64 -2.26
C TYR A 94 -8.12 -7.38 -3.11
N PHE A 95 -7.22 -6.50 -2.65
CA PHE A 95 -6.89 -5.26 -3.34
C PHE A 95 -6.26 -5.50 -4.72
N ILE A 96 -5.37 -6.49 -4.84
CA ILE A 96 -4.79 -6.90 -6.13
C ILE A 96 -5.91 -7.32 -7.09
N LYS A 97 -6.76 -8.26 -6.65
CA LYS A 97 -7.81 -8.85 -7.48
C LYS A 97 -8.92 -7.88 -7.85
N SER A 98 -9.36 -7.06 -6.90
CA SER A 98 -10.58 -6.26 -7.02
C SER A 98 -10.33 -4.80 -7.39
N THR A 99 -9.07 -4.35 -7.39
CA THR A 99 -8.74 -2.94 -7.66
C THR A 99 -7.59 -2.83 -8.66
N LEU A 100 -6.42 -3.38 -8.34
CA LEU A 100 -5.23 -3.14 -9.16
C LEU A 100 -5.33 -3.82 -10.54
N LYS A 101 -5.68 -5.11 -10.58
CA LYS A 101 -5.81 -5.85 -11.85
C LYS A 101 -6.87 -5.25 -12.78
N PRO A 102 -8.11 -4.95 -12.33
CA PRO A 102 -9.10 -4.30 -13.19
C PRO A 102 -8.63 -2.97 -13.80
N LEU A 103 -7.86 -2.16 -13.06
CA LEU A 103 -7.31 -0.92 -13.60
C LEU A 103 -6.24 -1.17 -14.68
N LEU A 104 -5.39 -2.17 -14.47
CA LEU A 104 -4.38 -2.56 -15.46
C LEU A 104 -5.04 -3.15 -16.72
N GLU A 105 -6.10 -3.95 -16.56
CA GLU A 105 -6.92 -4.47 -17.65
C GLU A 105 -7.58 -3.33 -18.43
N GLU A 106 -8.23 -2.38 -17.75
CA GLU A 106 -8.82 -1.18 -18.37
C GLU A 106 -7.77 -0.38 -19.16
N ALA A 107 -6.56 -0.25 -18.62
CA ALA A 107 -5.46 0.45 -19.30
C ALA A 107 -4.93 -0.31 -20.53
N ILE A 108 -4.96 -1.65 -20.53
CA ILE A 108 -4.63 -2.46 -21.70
C ILE A 108 -5.73 -2.34 -22.77
N GLU A 109 -7.00 -2.38 -22.36
CA GLU A 109 -8.15 -2.23 -23.27
C GLU A 109 -8.14 -0.88 -23.98
N LYS A 110 -7.76 0.20 -23.26
CA LYS A 110 -7.54 1.53 -23.84
C LYS A 110 -6.23 1.67 -24.63
N GLU A 111 -5.48 0.59 -24.74
CA GLU A 111 -4.16 0.54 -25.37
C GLU A 111 -3.13 1.48 -24.73
N TYR A 112 -3.32 1.90 -23.48
CA TYR A 112 -2.37 2.73 -22.74
C TYR A 112 -1.20 1.91 -22.23
N LEU A 113 -1.43 0.62 -21.96
CA LEU A 113 -0.40 -0.38 -21.65
C LEU A 113 -0.26 -1.40 -22.79
N ARG A 114 0.94 -2.00 -22.90
CA ARG A 114 1.21 -3.06 -23.88
C ARG A 114 0.27 -4.26 -23.68
N LYS A 115 -0.33 -4.74 -24.78
CA LYS A 115 -1.26 -5.89 -24.78
C LYS A 115 -0.65 -7.20 -24.28
N ASN A 116 0.67 -7.37 -24.38
CA ASN A 116 1.39 -8.56 -23.92
C ASN A 116 1.91 -8.44 -22.48
N LEU A 117 1.47 -7.45 -21.71
CA LEU A 117 1.81 -7.32 -20.30
C LEU A 117 1.22 -8.50 -19.51
N ASN A 118 2.08 -9.31 -18.90
CA ASN A 118 1.65 -10.33 -17.95
C ASN A 118 1.28 -9.65 -16.62
N LEU A 119 -0.01 -9.49 -16.37
CA LEU A 119 -0.54 -8.77 -15.21
C LEU A 119 -0.22 -9.45 -13.88
N ASP A 120 -0.24 -10.78 -13.83
CA ASP A 120 0.10 -11.56 -12.64
C ASP A 120 1.55 -11.32 -12.26
N LEU A 121 2.46 -11.51 -13.23
CA LEU A 121 3.89 -11.29 -13.02
C LEU A 121 4.19 -9.84 -12.65
N PHE A 122 3.52 -8.87 -13.29
CA PHE A 122 3.69 -7.46 -12.97
C PHE A 122 3.31 -7.17 -11.51
N CYS A 123 2.16 -7.66 -11.06
CA CYS A 123 1.72 -7.50 -9.68
C CYS A 123 2.65 -8.21 -8.70
N ASP A 124 3.03 -9.46 -8.98
CA ASP A 124 3.90 -10.25 -8.11
C ASP A 124 5.26 -9.57 -7.95
N LEU A 125 5.93 -9.18 -9.05
CA LEU A 125 7.20 -8.47 -9.00
C LEU A 125 7.08 -7.15 -8.22
N TYR A 126 5.97 -6.43 -8.40
CA TYR A 126 5.73 -5.18 -7.69
C TYR A 126 5.65 -5.40 -6.17
N PHE A 127 4.79 -6.31 -5.72
CA PHE A 127 4.60 -6.58 -4.29
C PHE A 127 5.81 -7.25 -3.65
N THR A 128 6.54 -8.10 -4.38
CA THR A 128 7.82 -8.66 -3.89
C THR A 128 8.84 -7.54 -3.63
N LYS A 129 9.02 -6.60 -4.56
CA LYS A 129 9.94 -5.46 -4.36
C LYS A 129 9.50 -4.59 -3.19
N LEU A 130 8.20 -4.27 -3.09
CA LEU A 130 7.66 -3.53 -1.95
C LEU A 130 7.91 -4.23 -0.63
N GLN A 131 7.63 -5.53 -0.55
CA GLN A 131 7.86 -6.29 0.68
C GLN A 131 9.32 -6.27 1.08
N ASN A 132 10.26 -6.42 0.13
CA ASN A 132 11.68 -6.30 0.45
C ASN A 132 12.00 -4.90 0.98
N ILE A 133 11.57 -3.84 0.32
CA ILE A 133 11.78 -2.46 0.79
C ILE A 133 11.26 -2.23 2.22
N VAL A 134 10.11 -2.81 2.53
CA VAL A 134 9.40 -2.59 3.79
C VAL A 134 9.94 -3.46 4.94
N PHE A 135 10.38 -4.68 4.64
CA PHE A 135 10.77 -5.67 5.64
C PHE A 135 12.28 -5.91 5.73
N GLU A 136 13.08 -5.31 4.85
CA GLU A 136 14.54 -5.32 4.97
C GLU A 136 15.02 -4.50 6.18
N PRO A 137 16.07 -4.93 6.89
CA PRO A 137 16.62 -4.18 8.02
C PRO A 137 17.15 -2.81 7.62
N LYS A 138 17.65 -2.69 6.38
CA LYS A 138 18.09 -1.42 5.80
C LYS A 138 16.89 -0.69 5.20
N ASN A 139 16.43 0.35 5.89
CA ASN A 139 15.37 1.21 5.41
C ASN A 139 15.88 2.14 4.32
N ILE A 140 15.53 1.88 3.06
CA ILE A 140 15.96 2.74 1.94
C ILE A 140 15.44 4.18 2.05
N PHE A 141 14.39 4.41 2.84
CA PHE A 141 13.83 5.74 3.07
C PHE A 141 14.69 6.59 4.05
N GLU A 142 15.71 6.00 4.69
CA GLU A 142 16.71 6.76 5.44
C GLU A 142 17.75 7.42 4.52
N ASP A 143 18.05 6.77 3.39
CA ASP A 143 19.04 7.22 2.41
C ASP A 143 18.40 8.10 1.31
N TYR A 144 17.12 7.87 0.99
CA TYR A 144 16.43 8.51 -0.13
C TYR A 144 15.04 9.03 0.25
N SER A 145 14.64 10.16 -0.35
CA SER A 145 13.30 10.68 -0.16
C SER A 145 12.22 9.74 -0.71
N VAL A 146 11.05 9.72 -0.07
CA VAL A 146 9.88 8.92 -0.51
C VAL A 146 9.54 9.19 -1.98
N ALA A 147 9.64 10.45 -2.42
CA ALA A 147 9.37 10.84 -3.80
C ALA A 147 10.35 10.18 -4.78
N VAL A 148 11.64 10.17 -4.45
CA VAL A 148 12.67 9.53 -5.29
C VAL A 148 12.43 8.01 -5.35
N VAL A 149 12.18 7.36 -4.22
CA VAL A 149 11.89 5.91 -4.21
C VAL A 149 10.63 5.59 -5.02
N PHE A 150 9.58 6.41 -4.88
CA PHE A 150 8.33 6.25 -5.64
C PHE A 150 8.56 6.39 -7.15
N GLU A 151 9.32 7.39 -7.59
CA GLU A 151 9.68 7.59 -9.00
C GLU A 151 10.41 6.35 -9.55
N HIS A 152 11.40 5.86 -8.83
CA HIS A 152 12.19 4.71 -9.28
C HIS A 152 11.43 3.38 -9.25
N LEU A 153 10.58 3.16 -8.24
CA LEU A 153 9.89 1.88 -8.10
C LEU A 153 8.62 1.81 -8.96
N ILE A 154 7.81 2.87 -8.97
CA ILE A 154 6.46 2.87 -9.57
C ILE A 154 6.49 3.44 -10.96
N ILE A 155 6.93 4.70 -11.05
CA ILE A 155 6.83 5.49 -12.27
C ILE A 155 7.70 4.88 -13.36
N ASN A 156 8.97 4.61 -13.07
CA ASN A 156 9.88 4.01 -14.05
C ASN A 156 9.46 2.60 -14.46
N SER A 157 8.91 1.81 -13.54
CA SER A 157 8.36 0.49 -13.87
C SER A 157 7.17 0.62 -14.83
N LEU A 158 6.22 1.52 -14.55
CA LEU A 158 5.05 1.73 -15.40
C LEU A 158 5.44 2.29 -16.78
N ARG A 159 6.37 3.24 -16.84
CA ARG A 159 6.89 3.82 -18.10
C ARG A 159 7.35 2.74 -19.09
N GLY A 160 7.98 1.67 -18.58
CA GLY A 160 8.43 0.55 -19.42
C GLY A 160 7.30 -0.18 -20.18
N PHE A 161 6.05 -0.02 -19.74
CA PHE A 161 4.88 -0.69 -20.31
C PHE A 161 3.88 0.28 -20.98
N ILE A 162 4.07 1.60 -20.83
CA ILE A 162 3.25 2.60 -21.49
C ILE A 162 3.48 2.55 -23.01
N THR A 163 2.40 2.70 -23.78
CA THR A 163 2.45 2.80 -25.25
C THR A 163 2.44 4.26 -25.71
N THR A 164 2.69 4.48 -27.00
CA THR A 164 2.57 5.80 -27.64
C THR A 164 1.14 6.35 -27.67
N ASN A 165 0.12 5.52 -27.39
CA ASN A 165 -1.28 5.94 -27.39
C ASN A 165 -1.65 6.70 -26.12
N TYR A 166 -0.86 6.57 -25.05
CA TYR A 166 -1.03 7.35 -23.84
C TYR A 166 -0.33 8.72 -23.99
N LYS A 167 -1.12 9.79 -24.13
CA LYS A 167 -0.61 11.14 -24.42
C LYS A 167 -0.30 11.98 -23.18
N ASP A 168 -0.82 11.60 -22.01
CA ASP A 168 -0.71 12.38 -20.77
C ASP A 168 0.52 12.00 -19.93
N THR A 169 1.60 11.54 -20.57
CA THR A 169 2.83 11.14 -19.88
C THR A 169 3.38 12.26 -18.98
N ASN A 170 3.31 13.51 -19.42
CA ASN A 170 3.80 14.67 -18.65
C ASN A 170 3.06 14.88 -17.33
N LYS A 171 1.79 14.46 -17.22
CA LYS A 171 0.95 14.61 -16.01
C LYS A 171 1.29 13.61 -14.91
N LEU A 172 1.84 12.45 -15.28
CA LEU A 172 2.19 11.39 -14.35
C LEU A 172 3.54 11.64 -13.65
N PHE A 173 4.35 12.56 -14.19
CA PHE A 173 5.77 12.70 -13.90
C PHE A 173 6.17 14.11 -13.40
N SER A 174 5.19 14.99 -13.24
CA SER A 174 5.31 16.32 -12.60
C SER A 174 4.93 16.24 -11.13
#